data_AF-G3GXR9-F1
#
_entry.id   AF-G3GXR9-F1
#
_cell.length_a   1.000
_cell.length_b   1.000
_cell.length_c   1.000
_cell.angle_alpha   90.00
_cell.angle_beta   90.00
_cell.angle_gamma   90.00
#
_symmetry.space_group_name_H-M   'P 1'
#
loop_
_entity.id
_entity.type
_entity.pdbx_description
1 polymer ?
#
loop_
_entity_poly.entity_id
_entity_poly.type
_entity_poly.pdbx_seq_one_letter_code
_entity_poly.pdbx_strand_id
1 'polypeptide(L)'
;MAARAAGSGGWEVVKKGRRPGASGGGRGVGGSDRRALGEANGVWKYDLSSPIQTTSTLYERGFEKIMKRQNKEQVPPPVVESKKPGNKKQPKKVTAVTSQNQKQGLFRSLEDALKALDVAALKKELDKSQSVFTGNPSVWLKDLASYLNYKLQTPRIEPTLSQYPHDYPYSLVSQELRGIIQGLLTKAAGSVELFFDHCLFTMLQELDKTPGESLHGYRICIQAILQDRPKIVTSNLGKFLELLRSHQSRPAKCLTIMWALGQAGFANLTEGLKVWLGIMLPVLGIKSLSPFAIAYLDRLLL
;
A
#
# COMPACT_ATOMS: atom_id res chain seq x y z
N MET A 1 -18.78 -40.33 42.85
CA MET A 1 -19.76 -41.02 42.00
C MET A 1 -20.63 -39.98 41.30
N ALA A 2 -21.03 -40.31 40.07
CA ALA A 2 -22.03 -39.67 39.21
C ALA A 2 -21.63 -38.38 38.46
N ALA A 3 -21.55 -38.57 37.14
CA ALA A 3 -21.36 -37.61 36.06
C ALA A 3 -22.70 -37.15 35.46
N ARG A 4 -22.66 -36.06 34.67
CA ARG A 4 -23.33 -35.81 33.35
C ARG A 4 -23.13 -34.32 32.99
N ALA A 5 -22.35 -33.92 31.99
CA ALA A 5 -22.40 -34.14 30.52
C ALA A 5 -23.56 -33.42 29.79
N ALA A 6 -23.17 -32.32 29.13
CA ALA A 6 -23.47 -31.88 27.75
C ALA A 6 -24.91 -31.63 27.24
N GLY A 7 -25.03 -30.54 26.47
CA GLY A 7 -26.12 -30.24 25.54
C GLY A 7 -26.06 -28.78 25.07
N SER A 8 -25.10 -28.41 24.22
CA SER A 8 -25.29 -28.20 22.76
C SER A 8 -26.12 -26.97 22.40
N GLY A 9 -25.44 -25.95 21.87
CA GLY A 9 -26.06 -24.79 21.24
C GLY A 9 -26.81 -25.16 19.95
N GLY A 10 -27.89 -24.44 19.71
CA GLY A 10 -28.65 -24.48 18.46
C GLY A 10 -28.96 -23.05 18.02
N TRP A 11 -28.42 -22.66 16.87
CA TRP A 11 -28.80 -21.43 16.17
C TRP A 11 -30.19 -21.60 15.57
N GLU A 12 -31.10 -20.69 15.88
CA GLU A 12 -32.45 -20.67 15.33
C GLU A 12 -32.45 -20.07 13.92
N VAL A 13 -32.81 -20.87 12.92
CA VAL A 13 -32.96 -20.44 11.52
C VAL A 13 -34.39 -19.94 11.32
N VAL A 14 -34.56 -18.63 11.23
CA VAL A 14 -35.84 -18.01 10.88
C VAL A 14 -36.14 -18.24 9.39
N LYS A 15 -37.10 -19.13 9.10
CA LYS A 15 -37.64 -19.33 7.75
C LYS A 15 -38.56 -18.17 7.36
N LYS A 16 -38.23 -17.56 6.22
CA LYS A 16 -38.98 -16.50 5.52
C LYS A 16 -40.34 -17.04 5.06
N GLY A 17 -41.43 -16.53 5.64
CA GLY A 17 -42.80 -16.91 5.32
C GLY A 17 -43.20 -16.55 3.89
N ARG A 18 -43.82 -17.52 3.20
CA ARG A 18 -44.41 -17.41 1.86
C ARG A 18 -45.83 -16.82 2.00
N ARG A 19 -46.15 -15.76 1.24
CA ARG A 19 -47.50 -15.16 1.16
C ARG A 19 -48.50 -16.16 0.56
N PRO A 20 -49.73 -16.28 1.11
CA PRO A 20 -50.87 -16.84 0.39
C PRO A 20 -51.57 -15.78 -0.47
N GLY A 21 -52.13 -16.24 -1.59
CA GLY A 21 -52.77 -15.45 -2.63
C GLY A 21 -54.14 -14.86 -2.27
N ALA A 22 -54.59 -14.01 -3.18
CA ALA A 22 -55.79 -13.20 -3.11
C ALA A 22 -57.06 -13.93 -3.61
N SER A 23 -58.15 -13.75 -2.87
CA SER A 23 -59.56 -13.71 -3.29
C SER A 23 -60.37 -13.31 -2.03
N GLY A 24 -61.42 -12.50 -2.02
CA GLY A 24 -62.10 -11.65 -2.98
C GLY A 24 -63.31 -11.03 -2.24
N GLY A 25 -63.65 -9.77 -2.55
CA GLY A 25 -65.00 -9.19 -2.39
C GLY A 25 -65.44 -8.68 -1.01
N GLY A 26 -65.79 -7.39 -0.94
CA GLY A 26 -66.68 -6.87 0.12
C GLY A 26 -66.46 -5.40 0.49
N ARG A 27 -67.45 -4.55 0.17
CA ARG A 27 -67.50 -3.08 0.31
C ARG A 27 -67.45 -2.59 1.77
N GLY A 28 -66.87 -1.40 1.98
CA GLY A 28 -67.05 -0.61 3.21
C GLY A 28 -66.31 0.73 3.16
N VAL A 29 -67.07 1.82 3.20
CA VAL A 29 -66.69 3.23 3.06
C VAL A 29 -66.04 3.78 4.35
N GLY A 30 -65.09 4.72 4.23
CA GLY A 30 -64.68 5.59 5.35
C GLY A 30 -63.36 6.33 5.07
N GLY A 31 -63.43 7.63 4.81
CA GLY A 31 -62.31 8.46 4.35
C GLY A 31 -61.27 8.82 5.40
N SER A 32 -60.10 9.28 4.91
CA SER A 32 -59.21 10.23 5.58
C SER A 32 -58.14 10.69 4.61
N ASP A 33 -58.01 12.01 4.47
CA ASP A 33 -57.06 12.75 3.66
C ASP A 33 -55.60 12.34 3.89
N ARG A 34 -54.91 11.97 2.79
CA ARG A 34 -53.46 12.21 2.62
C ARG A 34 -53.16 12.50 1.15
N ARG A 35 -53.21 13.78 0.77
CA ARG A 35 -52.57 14.30 -0.45
C ARG A 35 -51.06 14.10 -0.32
N ALA A 36 -50.51 13.11 -1.03
CA ALA A 36 -49.09 12.95 -1.21
C ALA A 36 -48.66 13.69 -2.49
N LEU A 37 -47.64 14.52 -2.33
CA LEU A 37 -46.88 15.22 -3.37
C LEU A 37 -46.46 14.24 -4.48
N GLY A 38 -47.17 14.28 -5.61
CA GLY A 38 -46.97 13.39 -6.75
C GLY A 38 -46.56 14.10 -8.04
N GLU A 39 -46.11 15.35 -7.98
CA GLU A 39 -45.78 16.13 -9.18
C GLU A 39 -44.52 16.98 -8.94
N ALA A 40 -43.40 16.31 -8.71
CA ALA A 40 -42.08 16.91 -8.82
C ALA A 40 -41.04 15.83 -9.13
N ASN A 41 -41.09 15.29 -10.34
CA ASN A 41 -39.91 14.74 -11.00
C ASN A 41 -40.12 14.83 -12.51
N GLY A 42 -39.47 15.83 -13.10
CA GLY A 42 -39.39 16.04 -14.53
C GLY A 42 -38.90 14.77 -15.23
N VAL A 43 -39.65 14.39 -16.25
CA VAL A 43 -39.35 13.29 -17.16
C VAL A 43 -38.11 13.67 -17.96
N TRP A 44 -36.92 13.24 -17.52
CA TRP A 44 -35.75 13.17 -18.38
C TRP A 44 -35.91 11.95 -19.28
N LYS A 45 -36.41 12.16 -20.50
CA LYS A 45 -36.37 11.15 -21.56
C LYS A 45 -34.91 10.94 -21.97
N TYR A 46 -34.25 9.94 -21.40
CA TYR A 46 -33.04 9.39 -22.02
C TYR A 46 -33.48 8.48 -23.16
N ASP A 47 -33.05 8.82 -24.38
CA ASP A 47 -33.15 7.95 -25.54
C ASP A 47 -32.25 6.73 -25.28
N LEU A 48 -32.87 5.56 -25.09
CA LEU A 48 -32.17 4.31 -24.84
C LEU A 48 -31.50 3.87 -26.14
N SER A 49 -30.24 4.28 -26.32
CA SER A 49 -29.35 3.71 -27.33
C SER A 49 -29.34 2.19 -27.21
N SER A 50 -29.52 1.50 -28.33
CA SER A 50 -29.56 0.04 -28.45
C SER A 50 -28.37 -0.65 -27.75
N PRO A 51 -28.56 -1.85 -27.17
CA PRO A 51 -27.47 -2.56 -26.50
C PRO A 51 -26.29 -2.80 -27.44
N ILE A 52 -25.09 -2.48 -26.98
CA ILE A 52 -23.84 -2.72 -27.71
C ILE A 52 -23.70 -4.23 -27.95
N GLN A 53 -23.56 -4.64 -29.21
CA GLN A 53 -23.28 -6.03 -29.56
C GLN A 53 -21.88 -6.43 -29.08
N THR A 54 -21.80 -7.51 -28.31
CA THR A 54 -20.54 -8.06 -27.82
C THR A 54 -19.78 -8.73 -28.97
N THR A 55 -18.64 -8.16 -29.36
CA THR A 55 -17.70 -8.84 -30.26
C THR A 55 -16.94 -9.91 -29.48
N SER A 56 -16.91 -11.12 -30.03
CA SER A 56 -16.19 -12.27 -29.48
C SER A 56 -14.68 -12.02 -29.53
N THR A 57 -14.09 -11.59 -28.41
CA THR A 57 -12.65 -11.37 -28.31
C THR A 57 -12.03 -12.19 -27.17
N LEU A 58 -10.99 -12.95 -27.56
CA LEU A 58 -9.94 -13.62 -26.80
C LEU A 58 -10.30 -14.65 -25.70
N TYR A 59 -11.42 -14.55 -25.01
CA TYR A 59 -11.77 -15.48 -23.92
C TYR A 59 -12.15 -16.88 -24.45
N GLU A 60 -12.75 -16.95 -25.64
CA GLU A 60 -13.21 -18.20 -26.25
C GLU A 60 -12.05 -19.05 -26.83
N ARG A 61 -10.93 -18.41 -27.19
CA ARG A 61 -9.76 -19.09 -27.77
C ARG A 61 -8.84 -19.74 -26.72
N GLY A 62 -9.03 -19.42 -25.44
CA GLY A 62 -8.22 -19.95 -24.32
C GLY A 62 -8.72 -21.30 -23.79
N PHE A 63 -10.04 -21.55 -23.83
CA PHE A 63 -10.65 -22.71 -23.19
C PHE A 63 -10.77 -23.95 -24.08
N GLU A 64 -10.78 -23.83 -25.41
CA GLU A 64 -10.83 -24.99 -26.31
C GLU A 64 -9.55 -25.87 -26.28
N LYS A 65 -8.39 -25.29 -25.93
CA LYS A 65 -7.12 -26.03 -25.92
C LYS A 65 -6.89 -26.86 -24.65
N ILE A 66 -7.67 -26.66 -23.59
CA ILE A 66 -7.48 -27.35 -22.31
C ILE A 66 -8.30 -28.64 -22.24
N MET A 67 -9.39 -28.76 -23.01
CA MET A 67 -10.28 -29.92 -22.93
C MET A 67 -9.82 -31.15 -23.75
N LYS A 68 -8.82 -31.00 -24.65
CA LYS A 68 -8.34 -32.08 -25.53
C LYS A 68 -7.06 -32.80 -25.08
N ARG A 69 -6.52 -32.50 -23.90
CA ARG A 69 -5.28 -33.14 -23.37
C ARG A 69 -5.46 -34.08 -22.18
N GLN A 70 -6.69 -34.33 -21.72
CA GLN A 70 -6.96 -35.32 -20.67
C GLN A 70 -7.73 -36.53 -21.24
N ASN A 71 -7.11 -37.31 -22.12
CA ASN A 71 -7.54 -38.70 -22.34
C ASN A 71 -6.48 -39.52 -23.10
N LYS A 72 -5.48 -40.03 -22.38
CA LYS A 72 -4.69 -41.22 -22.77
C LYS A 72 -3.95 -41.76 -21.53
N GLU A 73 -3.86 -43.09 -21.47
CA GLU A 73 -3.39 -43.95 -20.35
C GLU A 73 -4.44 -44.17 -19.25
N GLN A 74 -5.40 -45.09 -19.41
CA GLN A 74 -5.30 -46.57 -19.45
C GLN A 74 -4.59 -47.19 -18.23
N VAL A 75 -5.42 -47.79 -17.35
CA VAL A 75 -5.19 -48.73 -16.23
C VAL A 75 -4.82 -50.14 -16.81
N PRO A 76 -4.33 -51.21 -16.10
CA PRO A 76 -4.39 -51.56 -14.65
C PRO A 76 -3.18 -52.45 -14.12
N PRO A 77 -3.26 -53.33 -13.07
CA PRO A 77 -3.50 -53.18 -11.60
C PRO A 77 -2.42 -53.92 -10.70
N PRO A 78 -2.71 -54.51 -9.51
CA PRO A 78 -2.28 -54.07 -8.17
C PRO A 78 -1.36 -55.04 -7.40
N VAL A 79 -0.65 -54.61 -6.33
CA VAL A 79 -0.22 -55.53 -5.23
C VAL A 79 -0.14 -54.79 -3.89
N VAL A 80 -0.76 -55.38 -2.88
CA VAL A 80 -0.73 -54.99 -1.46
C VAL A 80 0.30 -55.86 -0.71
N GLU A 81 0.84 -55.29 0.37
CA GLU A 81 1.37 -55.95 1.58
C GLU A 81 2.88 -56.28 1.74
N SER A 82 3.48 -55.49 2.64
CA SER A 82 4.29 -55.92 3.81
C SER A 82 5.78 -56.33 3.65
N LYS A 83 6.66 -55.55 4.32
CA LYS A 83 7.69 -55.95 5.32
C LYS A 83 8.96 -55.06 5.26
N LYS A 84 9.24 -54.39 6.39
CA LYS A 84 10.62 -54.02 6.85
C LYS A 84 11.32 -55.31 7.36
N PRO A 85 12.65 -55.38 7.65
CA PRO A 85 13.61 -54.28 7.90
C PRO A 85 15.03 -54.47 7.29
N GLY A 86 15.90 -53.45 7.46
CA GLY A 86 17.32 -53.71 7.78
C GLY A 86 18.41 -53.11 6.89
N ASN A 87 19.10 -52.12 7.47
CA ASN A 87 20.53 -51.83 7.39
C ASN A 87 21.13 -50.88 6.32
N LYS A 88 21.69 -49.79 6.88
CA LYS A 88 22.93 -49.08 6.54
C LYS A 88 23.14 -48.59 5.09
N LYS A 89 23.05 -47.27 4.91
CA LYS A 89 24.05 -46.46 4.20
C LYS A 89 23.91 -44.97 4.56
N GLN A 90 25.02 -44.37 5.00
CA GLN A 90 25.18 -42.93 5.21
C GLN A 90 24.93 -42.16 3.90
N PRO A 91 24.25 -41.00 3.91
CA PRO A 91 24.27 -40.11 2.76
C PRO A 91 25.37 -39.06 2.93
N LYS A 92 26.32 -39.10 1.99
CA LYS A 92 27.23 -38.01 1.65
C LYS A 92 26.43 -36.75 1.31
N LYS A 93 26.96 -35.60 1.75
CA LYS A 93 26.57 -34.25 1.31
C LYS A 93 26.35 -34.23 -0.20
N VAL A 94 25.12 -33.92 -0.61
CA VAL A 94 24.84 -33.40 -1.95
C VAL A 94 24.50 -31.93 -1.75
N THR A 95 25.39 -31.09 -2.25
CA THR A 95 25.21 -29.65 -2.42
C THR A 95 23.95 -29.39 -3.21
N ALA A 96 22.86 -29.09 -2.50
CA ALA A 96 21.67 -28.49 -3.08
C ALA A 96 22.00 -27.01 -3.37
N VAL A 97 22.27 -26.72 -4.65
CA VAL A 97 22.12 -25.38 -5.21
C VAL A 97 20.69 -24.97 -4.95
N THR A 98 20.49 -24.22 -3.86
CA THR A 98 19.18 -23.72 -3.48
C THR A 98 18.96 -22.42 -4.23
N SER A 99 18.10 -22.51 -5.24
CA SER A 99 17.53 -21.40 -5.97
C SER A 99 17.15 -20.26 -5.04
N GLN A 100 17.83 -19.14 -5.20
CA GLN A 100 17.49 -17.85 -4.60
C GLN A 100 16.08 -17.45 -5.05
N ASN A 101 15.08 -17.63 -4.18
CA ASN A 101 13.81 -16.90 -4.28
C ASN A 101 12.96 -17.05 -3.01
N GLN A 102 13.54 -16.66 -1.87
CA GLN A 102 12.76 -16.22 -0.71
C GLN A 102 13.23 -14.80 -0.38
N LYS A 103 12.50 -13.81 -0.89
CA LYS A 103 12.70 -12.38 -0.59
C LYS A 103 12.32 -12.10 0.87
N GLN A 104 13.19 -12.50 1.80
CA GLN A 104 13.40 -11.77 3.05
C GLN A 104 14.55 -10.79 2.80
N GLY A 105 14.43 -9.56 3.28
CA GLY A 105 15.32 -8.44 2.94
C GLY A 105 16.80 -8.81 2.91
N LEU A 106 17.52 -8.32 1.91
CA LEU A 106 18.96 -8.57 1.70
C LEU A 106 19.79 -8.30 2.97
N PHE A 107 19.30 -7.39 3.83
CA PHE A 107 19.92 -7.01 5.09
C PHE A 107 18.96 -7.15 6.27
N ARG A 108 19.51 -7.41 7.46
CA ARG A 108 18.73 -7.53 8.71
C ARG A 108 18.31 -6.18 9.28
N SER A 109 19.09 -5.13 9.02
CA SER A 109 18.90 -3.77 9.51
C SER A 109 19.18 -2.76 8.40
N LEU A 110 18.66 -1.53 8.53
CA LEU A 110 18.89 -0.47 7.55
C LEU A 110 20.32 0.06 7.64
N GLU A 111 20.87 0.06 8.85
CA GLU A 111 22.24 0.43 9.18
C GLU A 111 23.24 -0.46 8.41
N ASP A 112 23.02 -1.77 8.40
CA ASP A 112 23.87 -2.70 7.64
C ASP A 112 23.75 -2.49 6.14
N ALA A 113 22.52 -2.22 5.65
CA ALA A 113 22.27 -1.97 4.24
C ALA A 113 22.96 -0.68 3.75
N LEU A 114 22.91 0.40 4.55
CA LEU A 114 23.57 1.67 4.24
C LEU A 114 25.10 1.56 4.31
N LYS A 115 25.64 0.76 5.24
CA LYS A 115 27.08 0.48 5.31
C LYS A 115 27.59 -0.32 4.12
N ALA A 116 26.78 -1.25 3.62
CA ALA A 116 27.09 -2.08 2.46
C ALA A 116 26.82 -1.39 1.10
N LEU A 117 26.26 -0.16 1.12
CA LEU A 117 25.91 0.56 -0.09
C LEU A 117 27.16 1.05 -0.81
N ASP A 118 27.35 0.60 -2.05
CA ASP A 118 28.41 1.10 -2.92
C ASP A 118 28.03 2.47 -3.50
N VAL A 119 28.57 3.51 -2.87
CA VAL A 119 28.34 4.91 -3.25
C VAL A 119 28.96 5.24 -4.62
N ALA A 120 30.07 4.60 -4.98
CA ALA A 120 30.70 4.79 -6.29
C ALA A 120 29.84 4.20 -7.42
N ALA A 121 29.26 3.02 -7.20
CA ALA A 121 28.31 2.42 -8.13
C ALA A 121 27.03 3.26 -8.28
N LEU A 122 26.49 3.81 -7.18
CA LEU A 122 25.36 4.74 -7.24
C LEU A 122 25.70 5.96 -8.11
N LYS A 123 26.85 6.59 -7.86
CA LYS A 123 27.28 7.77 -8.61
C LYS A 123 27.39 7.47 -10.11
N LYS A 124 27.98 6.32 -10.47
CA LYS A 124 28.07 5.87 -11.87
C LYS A 124 26.71 5.69 -12.53
N GLU A 125 25.73 5.11 -11.82
CA GLU A 125 24.37 4.95 -12.36
C GLU A 125 23.66 6.29 -12.54
N LEU A 126 23.85 7.24 -11.60
CA LEU A 126 23.29 8.59 -11.73
C LEU A 126 23.95 9.39 -12.86
N ASP A 127 25.25 9.26 -13.06
CA ASP A 127 25.97 9.91 -14.16
C ASP A 127 25.48 9.37 -15.51
N LYS A 128 25.25 8.05 -15.60
CA LYS A 128 24.63 7.42 -16.76
C LYS A 128 23.22 7.96 -17.00
N SER A 129 22.36 7.99 -15.97
CA SER A 129 21.01 8.55 -16.07
C SER A 129 21.03 10.02 -16.55
N GLN A 130 21.92 10.84 -16.01
CA GLN A 130 22.10 12.24 -16.42
C GLN A 130 22.53 12.36 -17.88
N SER A 131 23.44 11.49 -18.35
CA SER A 131 23.90 11.51 -19.75
C SER A 131 22.83 11.07 -20.75
N VAL A 132 21.99 10.11 -20.38
CA VAL A 132 20.92 9.58 -21.26
C VAL A 132 19.71 10.52 -21.26
N PHE A 133 19.38 11.14 -20.12
CA PHE A 133 18.17 11.93 -19.92
C PHE A 133 18.48 13.40 -19.61
N THR A 134 19.37 14.04 -20.37
CA THR A 134 19.84 15.42 -20.11
C THR A 134 18.74 16.47 -19.97
N GLY A 135 17.60 16.28 -20.65
CA GLY A 135 16.45 17.18 -20.61
C GLY A 135 15.35 16.81 -19.60
N ASN A 136 15.52 15.76 -18.79
CA ASN A 136 14.47 15.29 -17.89
C ASN A 136 15.00 15.02 -16.45
N PRO A 137 15.17 16.08 -15.65
CA PRO A 137 15.70 15.97 -14.29
C PRO A 137 14.86 15.11 -13.35
N SER A 138 13.55 14.96 -13.66
CA SER A 138 12.65 14.09 -12.90
C SER A 138 13.04 12.62 -12.98
N VAL A 139 13.66 12.17 -14.09
CA VAL A 139 14.14 10.79 -14.24
C VAL A 139 15.32 10.52 -13.30
N TRP A 140 16.26 11.44 -13.20
CA TRP A 140 17.45 11.26 -12.35
C TRP A 140 17.07 11.09 -10.88
N LEU A 141 16.11 11.89 -10.41
CA LEU A 141 15.59 11.81 -9.04
C LEU A 141 14.86 10.48 -8.78
N LYS A 142 14.07 10.01 -9.76
CA LYS A 142 13.39 8.70 -9.68
C LYS A 142 14.38 7.55 -9.67
N ASP A 143 15.44 7.62 -10.47
CA ASP A 143 16.49 6.61 -10.51
C ASP A 143 17.25 6.56 -9.18
N LEU A 144 17.53 7.71 -8.56
CA LEU A 144 18.10 7.79 -7.21
C LEU A 144 17.23 7.04 -6.19
N ALA A 145 15.93 7.39 -6.10
CA ALA A 145 15.02 6.76 -5.14
C ALA A 145 14.88 5.25 -5.40
N SER A 146 14.76 4.87 -6.67
CA SER A 146 14.62 3.47 -7.09
C SER A 146 15.87 2.65 -6.76
N TYR A 147 17.06 3.20 -7.02
CA TYR A 147 18.33 2.56 -6.66
C TYR A 147 18.43 2.35 -5.15
N LEU A 148 18.12 3.39 -4.36
CA LEU A 148 18.14 3.31 -2.90
C LEU A 148 17.14 2.27 -2.39
N ASN A 149 15.89 2.25 -2.86
CA ASN A 149 14.93 1.22 -2.44
C ASN A 149 15.37 -0.19 -2.81
N TYR A 150 15.95 -0.35 -4.01
CA TYR A 150 16.45 -1.65 -4.48
C TYR A 150 17.62 -2.17 -3.64
N LYS A 151 18.55 -1.29 -3.23
CA LYS A 151 19.71 -1.68 -2.42
C LYS A 151 19.38 -1.79 -0.94
N LEU A 152 18.48 -0.96 -0.42
CA LEU A 152 18.10 -0.91 1.00
C LEU A 152 16.93 -1.86 1.27
N GLN A 153 17.06 -3.12 0.88
CA GLN A 153 16.05 -4.15 1.16
C GLN A 153 16.22 -4.70 2.57
N THR A 154 15.35 -4.27 3.47
CA THR A 154 15.28 -4.75 4.85
C THR A 154 13.86 -5.19 5.19
N PRO A 155 13.66 -5.98 6.27
CA PRO A 155 12.33 -6.26 6.78
C PRO A 155 11.51 -4.99 6.94
N ARG A 156 10.23 -5.05 6.58
CA ARG A 156 9.35 -3.90 6.62
C ARG A 156 9.17 -3.43 8.07
N ILE A 157 9.79 -2.31 8.39
CA ILE A 157 9.59 -1.58 9.64
C ILE A 157 8.93 -0.26 9.25
N GLU A 158 7.74 -0.02 9.77
CA GLU A 158 7.11 1.29 9.64
C GLU A 158 7.72 2.20 10.71
N PRO A 159 8.45 3.27 10.35
CA PRO A 159 8.93 4.22 11.32
C PRO A 159 7.72 4.96 11.89
N THR A 160 7.23 4.47 13.02
CA THR A 160 6.34 5.25 13.88
C THR A 160 7.18 6.27 14.61
N LEU A 161 6.60 7.44 14.90
CA LEU A 161 7.31 8.48 15.65
C LEU A 161 7.94 7.85 16.90
N SER A 162 7.18 7.20 17.78
CA SER A 162 7.70 6.60 19.02
C SER A 162 8.92 5.67 18.89
N GLN A 163 9.12 5.00 17.75
CA GLN A 163 10.19 4.01 17.59
C GLN A 163 11.53 4.62 17.17
N TYR A 164 11.52 5.73 16.44
CA TYR A 164 12.72 6.32 15.84
C TYR A 164 12.82 7.83 16.06
N PRO A 165 14.04 8.40 16.08
CA PRO A 165 14.22 9.84 16.10
C PRO A 165 13.65 10.47 14.81
N HIS A 166 13.37 11.77 14.87
CA HIS A 166 12.69 12.48 13.78
C HIS A 166 13.53 12.55 12.49
N ASP A 167 14.84 12.42 12.61
CA ASP A 167 15.80 12.45 11.52
C ASP A 167 16.05 11.08 10.88
N TYR A 168 15.50 9.99 11.42
CA TYR A 168 15.57 8.65 10.82
C TYR A 168 14.62 8.50 9.63
N PRO A 169 15.00 7.79 8.54
CA PRO A 169 16.28 7.11 8.31
C PRO A 169 17.42 8.00 7.79
N TYR A 170 17.16 9.26 7.45
CA TYR A 170 18.17 10.15 6.86
C TYR A 170 19.40 10.35 7.75
N SER A 171 19.26 10.25 9.07
CA SER A 171 20.36 10.31 10.05
C SER A 171 21.43 9.25 9.83
N LEU A 172 21.07 8.07 9.32
CA LEU A 172 22.00 6.98 9.02
C LEU A 172 22.78 7.17 7.72
N VAL A 173 22.37 8.12 6.87
CA VAL A 173 22.98 8.37 5.57
C VAL A 173 24.37 8.99 5.77
N SER A 174 25.39 8.39 5.14
CA SER A 174 26.77 8.89 5.20
C SER A 174 26.90 10.29 4.60
N GLN A 175 27.89 11.06 5.04
CA GLN A 175 28.11 12.42 4.54
C GLN A 175 28.33 12.46 3.01
N GLU A 176 29.00 11.45 2.46
CA GLU A 176 29.21 11.33 1.01
C GLU A 176 27.88 11.16 0.26
N LEU A 177 27.01 10.25 0.73
CA LEU A 177 25.72 10.02 0.11
C LEU A 177 24.79 11.24 0.26
N ARG A 178 24.83 11.94 1.40
CA ARG A 178 24.10 13.21 1.58
C ARG A 178 24.51 14.24 0.52
N GLY A 179 25.82 14.39 0.29
CA GLY A 179 26.36 15.29 -0.73
C GLY A 179 25.88 14.94 -2.15
N ILE A 180 25.81 13.64 -2.49
CA ILE A 180 25.28 13.20 -3.79
C ILE A 180 23.79 13.53 -3.91
N ILE A 181 22.98 13.24 -2.89
CA ILE A 181 21.54 13.50 -2.88
C ILE A 181 21.28 15.01 -3.03
N GLN A 182 21.92 15.84 -2.20
CA GLN A 182 21.76 17.30 -2.23
C GLN A 182 22.24 17.91 -3.55
N GLY A 183 23.37 17.42 -4.08
CA GLY A 183 23.87 17.84 -5.39
C GLY A 183 22.88 17.55 -6.51
N LEU A 184 22.24 16.38 -6.48
CA LEU A 184 21.23 16.01 -7.47
C LEU A 184 19.94 16.84 -7.32
N LEU A 185 19.46 17.05 -6.09
CA LEU A 185 18.28 17.88 -5.80
C LEU A 185 18.49 19.35 -6.22
N THR A 186 19.71 19.84 -6.12
CA THR A 186 20.09 21.19 -6.58
C THR A 186 20.07 21.27 -8.10
N LYS A 187 20.69 20.31 -8.80
CA LYS A 187 20.67 20.23 -10.27
C LYS A 187 19.25 20.09 -10.84
N ALA A 188 18.37 19.38 -10.12
CA ALA A 188 17.01 19.10 -10.53
C ALA A 188 15.96 19.99 -9.83
N ALA A 189 16.33 21.22 -9.42
CA ALA A 189 15.49 22.08 -8.57
C ALA A 189 14.05 22.27 -9.09
N GLY A 190 13.85 22.39 -10.41
CA GLY A 190 12.53 22.55 -11.03
C GLY A 190 11.63 21.30 -10.98
N SER A 191 12.19 20.13 -10.66
CA SER A 191 11.47 18.85 -10.58
C SER A 191 11.21 18.37 -9.16
N VAL A 192 11.70 19.08 -8.13
CA VAL A 192 11.69 18.58 -6.75
C VAL A 192 10.29 18.43 -6.16
N GLU A 193 9.35 19.34 -6.47
CA GLU A 193 7.96 19.23 -6.00
C GLU A 193 7.26 17.99 -6.58
N LEU A 194 7.40 17.78 -7.91
CA LEU A 194 6.87 16.60 -8.58
C LEU A 194 7.53 15.30 -8.09
N PHE A 195 8.80 15.37 -7.71
CA PHE A 195 9.52 14.23 -7.16
C PHE A 195 9.08 13.91 -5.72
N PHE A 196 8.80 14.91 -4.89
CA PHE A 196 8.19 14.71 -3.58
C PHE A 196 6.84 13.99 -3.71
N ASP A 197 5.97 14.48 -4.60
CA ASP A 197 4.68 13.85 -4.91
C ASP A 197 4.86 12.40 -5.37
N HIS A 198 5.82 12.16 -6.26
CA HIS A 198 6.13 10.81 -6.74
C HIS A 198 6.53 9.89 -5.59
N CYS A 199 7.46 10.32 -4.72
CA CYS A 199 7.88 9.54 -3.57
C CYS A 199 6.69 9.19 -2.65
N LEU A 200 5.86 10.19 -2.32
CA LEU A 200 4.69 9.98 -1.46
C LEU A 200 3.68 9.02 -2.12
N PHE A 201 3.26 9.29 -3.35
CA PHE A 201 2.26 8.46 -4.02
C PHE A 201 2.74 7.04 -4.28
N THR A 202 4.00 6.86 -4.65
CA THR A 202 4.56 5.52 -4.85
C THR A 202 4.65 4.77 -3.52
N MET A 203 5.05 5.42 -2.42
CA MET A 203 4.95 4.80 -1.09
C MET A 203 3.51 4.34 -0.80
N LEU A 204 2.50 5.18 -1.08
CA LEU A 204 1.11 4.80 -0.87
C LEU A 204 0.64 3.64 -1.77
N GLN A 205 1.16 3.52 -2.99
CA GLN A 205 0.87 2.39 -3.87
C GLN A 205 1.53 1.10 -3.38
N GLU A 206 2.79 1.15 -2.95
CA GLU A 206 3.51 -0.02 -2.45
C GLU A 206 2.90 -0.60 -1.16
N LEU A 207 2.24 0.22 -0.34
CA LEU A 207 1.53 -0.25 0.86
C LEU A 207 0.39 -1.25 0.54
N ASP A 208 -0.08 -1.31 -0.71
CA ASP A 208 -1.13 -2.22 -1.17
C ASP A 208 -0.59 -3.60 -1.58
N LYS A 209 0.71 -3.68 -1.86
CA LYS A 209 1.34 -4.91 -2.35
C LYS A 209 1.73 -5.82 -1.19
N THR A 210 1.57 -7.13 -1.39
CA THR A 210 1.92 -8.15 -0.41
C THR A 210 2.72 -9.28 -1.09
N PRO A 211 4.02 -9.47 -0.76
CA PRO A 211 4.86 -8.60 0.07
C PRO A 211 5.14 -7.26 -0.66
N GLY A 212 5.10 -6.15 0.07
CA GLY A 212 5.47 -4.83 -0.46
C GLY A 212 6.98 -4.65 -0.55
N GLU A 213 7.44 -3.71 -1.38
CA GLU A 213 8.86 -3.37 -1.50
C GLU A 213 9.35 -2.50 -0.32
N SER A 214 10.68 -2.38 -0.22
CA SER A 214 11.29 -1.43 0.71
C SER A 214 10.95 0.00 0.32
N LEU A 215 10.71 0.85 1.33
CA LEU A 215 10.34 2.26 1.13
C LEU A 215 11.44 3.22 1.59
N HIS A 216 12.61 2.71 1.98
CA HIS A 216 13.67 3.50 2.62
C HIS A 216 14.25 4.58 1.71
N GLY A 217 14.42 4.29 0.43
CA GLY A 217 14.86 5.26 -0.57
C GLY A 217 13.89 6.44 -0.70
N TYR A 218 12.59 6.19 -0.76
CA TYR A 218 11.59 7.25 -0.79
C TYR A 218 11.58 8.09 0.48
N ARG A 219 11.73 7.44 1.65
CA ARG A 219 11.80 8.13 2.95
C ARG A 219 13.03 9.04 3.06
N ILE A 220 14.20 8.53 2.67
CA ILE A 220 15.46 9.29 2.60
C ILE A 220 15.31 10.50 1.69
N CYS A 221 14.72 10.32 0.50
CA CYS A 221 14.49 11.42 -0.44
C CYS A 221 13.52 12.47 0.11
N ILE A 222 12.40 12.06 0.72
CA ILE A 222 11.44 12.98 1.35
C ILE A 222 12.12 13.84 2.43
N GLN A 223 12.90 13.21 3.32
CA GLN A 223 13.61 13.95 4.37
C GLN A 223 14.65 14.92 3.78
N ALA A 224 15.44 14.48 2.81
CA ALA A 224 16.42 15.35 2.14
C ALA A 224 15.75 16.57 1.48
N ILE A 225 14.61 16.37 0.80
CA ILE A 225 13.86 17.46 0.15
C ILE A 225 13.36 18.47 1.20
N LEU A 226 12.76 17.99 2.28
CA LEU A 226 12.08 18.84 3.25
C LEU A 226 13.03 19.51 4.25
N GLN A 227 14.27 19.03 4.37
CA GLN A 227 15.33 19.77 5.06
C GLN A 227 15.65 21.10 4.38
N ASP A 228 15.70 21.12 3.04
CA ASP A 228 16.05 22.33 2.29
C ASP A 228 14.82 23.15 1.86
N ARG A 229 13.71 22.47 1.55
CA ARG A 229 12.50 23.08 0.99
C ARG A 229 11.22 22.66 1.73
N PRO A 230 11.08 22.99 3.03
CA PRO A 230 9.91 22.60 3.83
C PRO A 230 8.58 23.17 3.29
N LYS A 231 8.63 24.29 2.57
CA LYS A 231 7.44 24.97 2.00
C LYS A 231 6.73 24.17 0.90
N ILE A 232 7.37 23.18 0.28
CA ILE A 232 6.75 22.36 -0.78
C ILE A 232 5.44 21.75 -0.29
N VAL A 233 5.42 21.31 0.97
CA VAL A 233 4.24 20.71 1.58
C VAL A 233 3.18 21.75 1.92
N THR A 234 3.59 22.91 2.46
CA THR A 234 2.66 23.90 2.99
C THR A 234 2.07 24.82 1.94
N SER A 235 2.71 24.95 0.78
CA SER A 235 2.17 25.67 -0.38
C SER A 235 0.86 25.07 -0.91
N ASN A 236 0.59 23.78 -0.65
CA ASN A 236 -0.64 23.11 -1.10
C ASN A 236 -1.16 22.08 -0.08
N LEU A 237 -1.42 22.53 1.16
CA LEU A 237 -1.99 21.67 2.20
C LEU A 237 -3.36 21.09 1.83
N GLY A 238 -4.18 21.84 1.06
CA GLY A 238 -5.51 21.41 0.65
C GLY A 238 -5.48 20.08 -0.12
N LYS A 239 -4.60 19.98 -1.11
CA LYS A 239 -4.38 18.73 -1.88
C LYS A 239 -4.03 17.55 -0.98
N PHE A 240 -3.14 17.75 -0.01
CA PHE A 240 -2.71 16.67 0.88
C PHE A 240 -3.77 16.28 1.92
N LEU A 241 -4.60 17.24 2.35
CA LEU A 241 -5.75 16.97 3.20
C LEU A 241 -6.80 16.14 2.46
N GLU A 242 -7.09 16.45 1.19
CA GLU A 242 -7.97 15.66 0.35
C GLU A 242 -7.43 14.23 0.13
N LEU A 243 -6.13 14.11 -0.15
CA LEU A 243 -5.45 12.81 -0.23
C LEU A 243 -5.62 12.01 1.06
N LEU A 244 -5.39 12.63 2.22
CA LEU A 244 -5.58 11.99 3.52
C LEU A 244 -7.03 11.53 3.71
N ARG A 245 -8.01 12.39 3.37
CA ARG A 245 -9.44 12.09 3.46
C ARG A 245 -9.83 10.88 2.60
N SER A 246 -9.30 10.80 1.38
CA SER A 246 -9.53 9.67 0.46
C SER A 246 -9.03 8.31 0.99
N HIS A 247 -8.12 8.33 1.97
CA HIS A 247 -7.53 7.14 2.57
C HIS A 247 -7.92 6.92 4.04
N GLN A 248 -8.91 7.63 4.58
CA GLN A 248 -9.30 7.56 6.01
C GLN A 248 -9.63 6.15 6.51
N SER A 249 -10.15 5.27 5.65
CA SER A 249 -10.42 3.87 6.01
C SER A 249 -9.16 3.00 6.11
N ARG A 250 -7.98 3.54 5.80
CA ARG A 250 -6.71 2.81 5.66
C ARG A 250 -5.62 3.46 6.52
N PRO A 251 -5.56 3.16 7.83
CA PRO A 251 -4.69 3.86 8.77
C PRO A 251 -3.21 3.91 8.36
N ALA A 252 -2.65 2.83 7.82
CA ALA A 252 -1.25 2.80 7.37
C ALA A 252 -0.93 3.85 6.28
N LYS A 253 -1.87 4.10 5.36
CA LYS A 253 -1.72 5.13 4.33
C LYS A 253 -1.78 6.53 4.94
N CYS A 254 -2.75 6.78 5.81
CA CYS A 254 -2.87 8.05 6.53
C CYS A 254 -1.62 8.36 7.37
N LEU A 255 -1.11 7.38 8.11
CA LEU A 255 0.12 7.53 8.89
C LEU A 255 1.33 7.83 8.00
N THR A 256 1.42 7.21 6.83
CA THR A 256 2.48 7.51 5.85
C THR A 256 2.40 8.94 5.33
N ILE A 257 1.18 9.42 5.02
CA ILE A 257 0.95 10.81 4.61
C ILE A 257 1.35 11.76 5.74
N MET A 258 0.83 11.54 6.96
CA MET A 258 1.13 12.38 8.12
C MET A 258 2.64 12.42 8.42
N TRP A 259 3.32 11.28 8.33
CA TRP A 259 4.78 11.20 8.50
C TRP A 259 5.54 11.98 7.44
N ALA A 260 5.19 11.83 6.16
CA ALA A 260 5.89 12.49 5.06
C ALA A 260 5.75 14.01 5.15
N LEU A 261 4.52 14.51 5.38
CA LEU A 261 4.25 15.94 5.50
C LEU A 261 4.85 16.53 6.78
N GLY A 262 4.85 15.76 7.87
CA GLY A 262 5.42 16.17 9.15
C GLY A 262 6.91 16.47 9.10
N GLN A 263 7.66 15.91 8.14
CA GLN A 263 9.10 16.18 8.01
C GLN A 263 9.42 17.66 7.79
N ALA A 264 8.50 18.45 7.23
CA ALA A 264 8.68 19.89 7.05
C ALA A 264 8.88 20.63 8.38
N GLY A 265 8.28 20.14 9.47
CA GLY A 265 8.35 20.78 10.79
C GLY A 265 9.71 20.67 11.47
N PHE A 266 10.48 19.63 11.18
CA PHE A 266 11.79 19.43 11.79
C PHE A 266 12.89 20.30 11.15
N ALA A 267 12.61 20.89 9.98
CA ALA A 267 13.47 21.90 9.36
C ALA A 267 12.97 23.33 9.63
N ASN A 268 11.65 23.51 9.75
CA ASN A 268 11.03 24.81 10.01
C ASN A 268 9.78 24.65 10.87
N LEU A 269 9.86 25.12 12.12
CA LEU A 269 8.77 25.06 13.10
C LEU A 269 7.47 25.68 12.58
N THR A 270 7.54 26.82 11.88
CA THR A 270 6.36 27.48 11.32
C THR A 270 5.66 26.61 10.29
N GLU A 271 6.41 25.96 9.40
CA GLU A 271 5.84 25.04 8.42
C GLU A 271 5.30 23.77 9.11
N GLY A 272 5.96 23.28 10.16
CA GLY A 272 5.48 22.17 11.00
C GLY A 272 4.14 22.45 11.67
N LEU A 273 3.97 23.63 12.26
CA LEU A 273 2.71 24.04 12.88
C LEU A 273 1.59 24.17 11.85
N LYS A 274 1.88 24.67 10.64
CA LYS A 274 0.89 24.68 9.54
C LYS A 274 0.48 23.27 9.14
N VAL A 275 1.43 22.33 9.03
CA VAL A 275 1.12 20.92 8.75
C VAL A 275 0.28 20.33 9.88
N TRP A 276 0.63 20.57 11.13
CA TRP A 276 -0.14 20.05 12.26
C TRP A 276 -1.57 20.58 12.25
N LEU A 277 -1.77 21.89 12.13
CA LEU A 277 -3.09 22.52 12.08
C LEU A 277 -3.91 22.10 10.86
N GLY A 278 -3.27 21.98 9.69
CA GLY A 278 -3.96 21.70 8.42
C GLY A 278 -4.23 20.21 8.16
N ILE A 279 -3.40 19.32 8.69
CA ILE A 279 -3.42 17.87 8.36
C ILE A 279 -3.69 17.00 9.58
N MET A 280 -3.05 17.29 10.72
CA MET A 280 -3.09 16.41 11.89
C MET A 280 -4.23 16.74 12.86
N LEU A 281 -4.54 18.02 13.06
CA LEU A 281 -5.66 18.47 13.88
C LEU A 281 -7.02 17.89 13.40
N PRO A 282 -7.34 17.86 12.08
CA PRO A 282 -8.60 17.29 11.59
C PRO A 282 -8.78 15.79 11.87
N VAL A 283 -7.70 15.05 12.18
CA VAL A 283 -7.75 13.60 12.43
C VAL A 283 -7.65 13.22 13.91
N LEU A 284 -7.62 14.20 14.82
CA LEU A 284 -7.56 13.91 16.28
C LEU A 284 -8.75 13.10 16.79
N GLY A 285 -9.92 13.20 16.14
CA GLY A 285 -11.08 12.36 16.48
C GLY A 285 -10.96 10.90 16.02
N ILE A 286 -9.97 10.56 15.21
CA ILE A 286 -9.80 9.22 14.63
C ILE A 286 -8.82 8.43 15.52
N LYS A 287 -9.33 7.45 16.27
CA LYS A 287 -8.57 6.66 17.26
C LYS A 287 -7.27 6.05 16.70
N SER A 288 -7.24 5.64 15.44
CA SER A 288 -6.06 5.03 14.81
C SER A 288 -4.99 6.04 14.37
N LEU A 289 -5.30 7.33 14.29
CA LEU A 289 -4.40 8.39 13.80
C LEU A 289 -4.02 9.39 14.89
N SER A 290 -4.90 9.61 15.86
CA SER A 290 -4.70 10.58 16.93
C SER A 290 -3.41 10.38 17.74
N PRO A 291 -2.92 9.15 18.04
CA PRO A 291 -1.67 9.00 18.77
C PRO A 291 -0.47 9.58 18.01
N PHE A 292 -0.46 9.45 16.68
CA PHE A 292 0.59 10.02 15.84
C PHE A 292 0.53 11.55 15.86
N ALA A 293 -0.67 12.12 15.69
CA ALA A 293 -0.86 13.58 15.67
C ALA A 293 -0.42 14.24 16.98
N ILE A 294 -0.68 13.60 18.12
CA ILE A 294 -0.27 14.09 19.45
C ILE A 294 1.25 13.94 19.62
N ALA A 295 1.80 12.75 19.34
CA ALA A 295 3.24 12.49 19.46
C ALA A 295 4.08 13.38 18.51
N TYR A 296 3.53 13.77 17.36
CA TYR A 296 4.18 14.70 16.47
C TYR A 296 4.29 16.09 17.09
N LEU A 297 3.20 16.62 17.65
CA LEU A 297 3.20 17.95 18.25
C LEU A 297 4.16 18.03 19.44
N ASP A 298 4.14 17.00 20.29
CA ASP A 298 5.07 16.88 21.42
C ASP A 298 6.53 17.00 20.97
N ARG A 299 6.90 16.25 19.92
CA ARG A 299 8.25 16.30 19.33
C ARG A 299 8.59 17.57 18.56
N LEU A 300 7.58 18.29 18.08
CA LEU A 300 7.81 19.52 17.33
C LEU A 300 8.11 20.70 18.28
N LEU A 301 7.62 20.63 19.52
CA LEU A 301 7.72 21.69 20.53
C LEU A 301 8.84 21.47 21.55
N LEU A 302 9.41 20.26 21.63
CA LEU A 302 10.52 19.88 22.50
C LEU A 302 11.83 19.79 21.71
#